data_AF-A0A841JDK9-F1
#
_entry.id   AF-A0A841JDK9-F1
#
_cell.length_a   1.000
_cell.length_b   1.000
_cell.length_c   1.000
_cell.angle_alpha   90.00
_cell.angle_beta   90.00
_cell.angle_gamma   90.00
#
_symmetry.space_group_name_H-M   'P 1'
#
loop_
_entity.id
_entity.type
_entity.pdbx_description
1 polymer ?
#
loop_
_entity_poly.entity_id
_entity_poly.type
_entity_poly.pdbx_seq_one_letter_code
_entity_poly.pdbx_strand_id
1 'polypeptide(L)'
;MKIATCLLLLTIYSFNHKLNNNIIIGDHVVLNQEPDVSLVNLIANPDKYNGKKIRVIGYLHLEFEGNGLYLHKDDYDHAISKNSIWVNIGPKHPEVSNLKQYSDHYVIMEGTYNSEMTGHMGMNSGSIENITRLDIWEPANWKPIKKK
;
A
#
# COMPACT_ATOMS: atom_id res chain seq x y z
N MET A 1 27.06 -30.23 19.39
CA MET A 1 26.88 -28.79 19.73
C MET A 1 27.29 -27.79 18.65
N LYS A 2 27.89 -28.17 17.50
CA LYS A 2 28.31 -27.21 16.45
C LYS A 2 27.26 -26.95 15.34
N ILE A 3 26.29 -27.84 15.16
CA ILE A 3 25.31 -27.77 14.07
C ILE A 3 24.21 -26.74 14.37
N ALA A 4 23.78 -26.62 15.64
CA ALA A 4 22.74 -25.67 16.06
C ALA A 4 23.14 -24.20 15.87
N THR A 5 24.43 -23.88 16.06
CA THR A 5 24.95 -22.50 15.91
C THR A 5 24.98 -22.05 14.46
N CYS A 6 25.19 -22.97 13.51
CA CYS A 6 25.28 -22.66 12.08
C CYS A 6 23.90 -22.36 11.47
N LEU A 7 22.86 -23.08 11.90
CA LEU A 7 21.47 -22.82 11.52
C LEU A 7 20.98 -21.46 12.05
N LEU A 8 21.36 -21.08 13.28
CA LEU A 8 21.02 -19.77 13.84
C LEU A 8 21.68 -18.62 13.06
N LEU A 9 22.94 -18.79 12.64
CA LEU A 9 23.65 -17.78 11.85
C LEU A 9 23.05 -17.64 10.44
N LEU A 10 22.62 -18.72 9.81
CA LEU A 10 21.96 -18.70 8.51
C LEU A 10 20.58 -18.03 8.56
N THR A 11 19.78 -18.28 9.60
CA THR A 11 18.48 -17.62 9.78
C THR A 11 18.65 -16.14 10.10
N ILE A 12 19.62 -15.77 10.95
CA ILE A 12 19.96 -14.37 11.24
C ILE A 12 20.47 -13.66 9.97
N TYR A 13 21.29 -14.32 9.15
CA TYR A 13 21.77 -13.74 7.89
C TYR A 13 20.63 -13.53 6.88
N SER A 14 19.76 -14.53 6.73
CA SER A 14 18.58 -14.46 5.85
C SER A 14 17.58 -13.40 6.32
N PHE A 15 17.45 -13.21 7.64
CA PHE A 15 16.60 -12.16 8.23
C PHE A 15 17.20 -10.76 8.01
N ASN A 16 18.51 -10.58 8.19
CA ASN A 16 19.21 -9.32 7.96
C ASN A 16 19.23 -8.91 6.47
N HIS A 17 19.39 -9.86 5.55
CA HIS A 17 19.32 -9.59 4.11
C HIS A 17 17.92 -9.05 3.70
N LYS A 18 16.86 -9.43 4.42
CA LYS A 18 15.50 -8.97 4.15
C LYS A 18 15.22 -7.54 4.66
N LEU A 19 16.07 -7.01 5.53
CA LEU A 19 15.89 -5.70 6.17
C LEU A 19 16.69 -4.57 5.51
N ASN A 20 17.81 -4.86 4.86
CA ASN A 20 18.65 -3.86 4.21
C ASN A 20 18.56 -3.96 2.68
N ASN A 21 17.49 -3.42 2.11
CA ASN A 21 17.41 -3.17 0.66
C ASN A 21 18.27 -1.97 0.23
N ASN A 22 19.17 -1.44 1.06
CA ASN A 22 19.92 -0.24 0.70
C ASN A 22 21.15 -0.60 -0.11
N ILE A 23 21.24 -0.06 -1.34
CA ILE A 23 22.43 -0.22 -2.18
C ILE A 23 23.43 0.85 -1.76
N ILE A 24 24.62 0.45 -1.32
CA ILE A 24 25.73 1.36 -1.08
C ILE A 24 26.45 1.59 -2.41
N ILE A 25 26.38 2.80 -2.97
CA ILE A 25 27.18 3.21 -4.14
C ILE A 25 28.22 4.23 -3.65
N GLY A 26 29.45 3.77 -3.44
CA GLY A 26 30.49 4.59 -2.79
C GLY A 26 30.07 4.96 -1.36
N ASP A 27 30.12 6.25 -1.02
CA ASP A 27 29.71 6.75 0.31
C ASP A 27 28.20 7.06 0.41
N HIS A 28 27.44 6.79 -0.66
CA HIS A 28 26.01 7.09 -0.70
C HIS A 28 25.16 5.85 -0.42
N VAL A 29 24.29 5.96 0.59
CA VAL A 29 23.20 5.00 0.83
C VAL A 29 22.08 5.33 -0.14
N VAL A 30 21.92 4.52 -1.20
CA VAL A 30 20.73 4.57 -2.05
C VAL A 30 19.62 3.86 -1.28
N LEU A 31 18.71 4.66 -0.72
CA LEU A 31 17.46 4.15 -0.16
C LEU A 31 16.67 3.57 -1.34
N ASN A 32 16.45 2.25 -1.36
CA ASN A 32 15.52 1.65 -2.30
C ASN A 32 14.12 2.16 -1.92
N GLN A 33 13.67 3.17 -2.66
CA GLN A 33 12.30 3.66 -2.56
C GLN A 33 11.37 2.64 -3.20
N GLU A 34 10.23 2.40 -2.56
CA GLU A 34 9.20 1.54 -3.14
C GLU A 34 8.75 2.13 -4.48
N PRO A 35 8.57 1.30 -5.52
CA PRO A 35 8.27 1.80 -6.85
C PRO A 35 6.89 2.45 -6.87
N ASP A 36 6.81 3.65 -7.48
CA ASP A 36 5.54 4.32 -7.74
C ASP A 36 4.78 3.54 -8.84
N VAL A 37 3.56 3.11 -8.54
CA VAL A 37 2.69 2.35 -9.45
C VAL A 37 1.31 3.01 -9.48
N SER A 38 0.76 3.23 -10.67
CA SER A 38 -0.62 3.68 -10.80
C SER A 38 -1.60 2.53 -10.50
N LEU A 39 -2.74 2.84 -9.88
CA LEU A 39 -3.81 1.87 -9.67
C LEU A 39 -4.25 1.19 -10.97
N VAL A 40 -4.29 1.91 -12.10
CA VAL A 40 -4.63 1.34 -13.42
C VAL A 40 -3.66 0.22 -13.79
N ASN A 41 -2.35 0.46 -13.64
CA ASN A 41 -1.32 -0.51 -14.00
C ASN A 41 -1.30 -1.70 -13.02
N LEU A 42 -1.61 -1.43 -11.75
CA LEU A 42 -1.74 -2.46 -10.72
C LEU A 42 -2.91 -3.41 -11.04
N ILE A 43 -4.07 -2.87 -11.36
CA ILE A 43 -5.29 -3.61 -11.71
C ILE A 43 -5.15 -4.35 -13.05
N ALA A 44 -4.51 -3.73 -14.04
CA ALA A 44 -4.33 -4.33 -15.36
C ALA A 44 -3.25 -5.43 -15.40
N ASN A 45 -2.28 -5.40 -14.47
CA ASN A 45 -1.16 -6.33 -14.44
C ASN A 45 -0.95 -6.95 -13.03
N PRO A 46 -1.97 -7.61 -12.45
CA PRO A 46 -1.95 -8.04 -11.05
C PRO A 46 -0.78 -8.98 -10.73
N ASP A 47 -0.53 -9.99 -11.58
CA ASP A 47 0.54 -10.98 -11.39
C ASP A 47 1.94 -10.35 -11.34
N LYS A 48 2.14 -9.23 -12.06
CA LYS A 48 3.41 -8.52 -12.09
C LYS A 48 3.75 -7.91 -10.72
N TYR A 49 2.74 -7.56 -9.93
CA TYR A 49 2.90 -6.83 -8.67
C TYR A 49 2.55 -7.67 -7.44
N ASN A 50 1.98 -8.87 -7.62
CA ASN A 50 1.60 -9.72 -6.51
C ASN A 50 2.79 -10.00 -5.57
N GLY A 51 2.59 -9.79 -4.28
CA GLY A 51 3.60 -9.95 -3.22
C GLY A 51 4.69 -8.88 -3.20
N LYS A 52 4.65 -7.87 -4.09
CA LYS A 52 5.64 -6.79 -4.13
C LYS A 52 5.21 -5.62 -3.27
N LYS A 53 6.20 -4.94 -2.70
CA LYS A 53 6.01 -3.63 -2.11
C LYS A 53 5.86 -2.58 -3.21
N ILE A 54 4.92 -1.66 -3.01
CA ILE A 54 4.56 -0.61 -3.96
C ILE A 54 4.30 0.70 -3.22
N ARG A 55 4.36 1.80 -3.96
CA ARG A 55 3.78 3.09 -3.58
C ARG A 55 2.69 3.47 -4.57
N VAL A 56 1.53 3.86 -4.07
CA VAL A 56 0.36 4.17 -4.90
C VAL A 56 -0.36 5.40 -4.38
N ILE A 57 -0.97 6.15 -5.29
CA ILE A 57 -1.84 7.28 -4.98
C ILE A 57 -3.27 6.93 -5.42
N GLY A 58 -4.25 7.24 -4.58
CA GLY A 58 -5.67 7.01 -4.86
C GLY A 58 -6.59 7.70 -3.86
N TYR A 59 -7.89 7.64 -4.11
CA TYR A 59 -8.91 8.14 -3.20
C TYR A 59 -9.26 7.08 -2.15
N LEU A 60 -8.96 7.36 -0.88
CA LEU A 60 -9.20 6.43 0.22
C LEU A 60 -10.60 6.61 0.79
N HIS A 61 -11.34 5.52 0.96
CA HIS A 61 -12.55 5.47 1.78
C HIS A 61 -12.47 4.30 2.75
N LEU A 62 -12.79 4.54 4.03
CA LEU A 62 -12.73 3.54 5.10
C LEU A 62 -14.10 3.39 5.76
N GLU A 63 -14.63 2.16 5.75
CA GLU A 63 -15.90 1.80 6.38
C GLU A 63 -15.93 0.31 6.75
N PHE A 64 -16.93 -0.10 7.52
CA PHE A 64 -17.09 -1.52 7.89
C PHE A 64 -17.31 -2.35 6.62
N GLU A 65 -16.44 -3.35 6.39
CA GLU A 65 -16.47 -4.23 5.20
C GLU A 65 -16.36 -3.51 3.83
N GLY A 66 -15.93 -2.24 3.80
CA GLY A 66 -15.84 -1.42 2.57
C GLY A 66 -14.54 -0.62 2.37
N ASN A 67 -13.45 -0.96 3.07
CA ASN A 67 -12.17 -0.24 2.96
C ASN A 67 -11.59 -0.31 1.54
N GLY A 68 -11.57 0.81 0.82
CA GLY A 68 -11.17 0.87 -0.58
C GLY A 68 -10.26 2.04 -0.91
N LEU A 69 -9.29 1.78 -1.78
CA LEU A 69 -8.45 2.80 -2.43
C LEU A 69 -8.81 2.85 -3.92
N TYR A 70 -9.55 3.88 -4.30
CA TYR A 70 -10.15 4.07 -5.63
C TYR A 70 -9.26 4.90 -6.55
N LEU A 71 -9.39 4.67 -7.86
CA LEU A 71 -8.75 5.49 -8.90
C LEU A 71 -9.11 6.98 -8.70
N HIS A 72 -10.41 7.27 -8.60
CA HIS A 72 -10.95 8.59 -8.34
C HIS A 72 -12.09 8.58 -7.32
N LYS A 73 -12.39 9.75 -6.75
CA LYS A 73 -13.59 9.95 -5.92
C LYS A 73 -14.87 9.55 -6.66
N ASP A 74 -14.96 9.86 -7.96
CA ASP A 74 -16.15 9.53 -8.75
C ASP A 74 -16.40 8.01 -8.85
N ASP A 75 -15.33 7.20 -8.82
CA ASP A 75 -15.47 5.74 -8.80
C ASP A 75 -16.06 5.25 -7.48
N TYR A 76 -15.72 5.88 -6.36
CA TYR A 76 -16.36 5.63 -5.07
C TYR A 76 -17.82 6.10 -5.07
N ASP A 77 -18.08 7.33 -5.52
CA ASP A 77 -19.42 7.93 -5.53
C ASP A 77 -20.43 7.13 -6.38
N HIS A 78 -19.96 6.42 -7.40
CA HIS A 78 -20.77 5.57 -8.29
C HIS A 78 -20.62 4.07 -8.02
N ALA A 79 -20.00 3.69 -6.89
CA ALA A 79 -19.81 2.30 -6.47
C ALA A 79 -19.10 1.40 -7.51
N ILE A 80 -18.14 1.96 -8.27
CA ILE A 80 -17.33 1.23 -9.25
C ILE A 80 -16.16 0.57 -8.52
N SER A 81 -16.45 -0.42 -7.68
CA SER A 81 -15.46 -1.11 -6.83
C SER A 81 -14.35 -1.83 -7.59
N LYS A 82 -14.54 -2.17 -8.87
CA LYS A 82 -13.48 -2.74 -9.71
C LYS A 82 -12.40 -1.73 -10.10
N ASN A 83 -12.67 -0.45 -9.93
CA ASN A 83 -11.71 0.65 -10.06
C ASN A 83 -10.99 0.94 -8.73
N SER A 84 -10.98 -0.01 -7.79
CA SER A 84 -10.27 0.11 -6.53
C SER A 84 -9.58 -1.19 -6.11
N ILE A 85 -8.68 -1.05 -5.15
CA ILE A 85 -8.11 -2.16 -4.38
C ILE A 85 -8.61 -2.08 -2.95
N TRP A 86 -8.74 -3.23 -2.30
CA TRP A 86 -9.10 -3.32 -0.91
C TRP A 86 -7.95 -2.83 -0.02
N VAL A 87 -8.25 -2.06 1.02
CA VAL A 87 -7.27 -1.60 2.00
C VAL A 87 -7.35 -2.48 3.24
N ASN A 88 -6.39 -3.40 3.37
CA ASN A 88 -6.35 -4.35 4.47
C ASN A 88 -5.70 -3.72 5.71
N ILE A 89 -6.52 -3.06 6.51
CA ILE A 89 -6.15 -2.54 7.82
C ILE A 89 -6.21 -3.70 8.81
N GLY A 90 -5.10 -4.43 8.96
CA GLY A 90 -5.02 -5.56 9.89
C GLY A 90 -5.28 -5.16 11.35
N PRO A 91 -5.59 -6.12 12.24
CA PRO A 91 -5.90 -5.87 13.66
C PRO A 91 -4.73 -5.29 14.47
N LYS A 92 -3.51 -5.27 13.89
CA LYS A 92 -2.29 -4.72 14.50
C LYS A 92 -2.06 -3.23 14.23
N HIS A 93 -2.99 -2.54 13.57
CA HIS A 93 -3.01 -1.08 13.58
C HIS A 93 -3.93 -0.61 14.72
N PRO A 94 -3.41 -0.41 15.95
CA PRO A 94 -4.20 0.12 17.08
C PRO A 94 -4.76 1.53 16.84
N GLU A 95 -4.51 2.11 15.66
CA GLU A 95 -4.92 3.45 15.31
C GLU A 95 -6.00 3.50 14.22
N VAL A 96 -6.89 2.51 14.13
CA VAL A 96 -8.09 2.62 13.27
C VAL A 96 -8.85 3.95 13.52
N SER A 97 -8.77 4.49 14.74
CA SER A 97 -9.25 5.84 15.07
C SER A 97 -8.47 6.97 14.37
N ASN A 98 -7.15 6.86 14.23
CA ASN A 98 -6.34 7.84 13.50
C ASN A 98 -6.40 7.63 11.99
N LEU A 99 -6.75 6.43 11.51
CA LEU A 99 -6.88 6.18 10.07
C LEU A 99 -8.08 6.90 9.45
N LYS A 100 -9.14 7.16 10.25
CA LYS A 100 -10.30 7.92 9.80
C LYS A 100 -9.96 9.33 9.29
N GLN A 101 -8.90 9.96 9.80
CA GLN A 101 -8.50 11.30 9.35
C GLN A 101 -8.03 11.31 7.88
N TYR A 102 -7.63 10.16 7.34
CA TYR A 102 -7.22 9.99 5.94
C TYR A 102 -8.37 9.53 5.03
N SER A 103 -9.49 9.07 5.62
CA SER A 103 -10.66 8.68 4.84
C SER A 103 -11.23 9.89 4.10
N ASP A 104 -11.79 9.65 2.92
CA ASP A 104 -12.37 10.63 2.00
C ASP A 104 -11.37 11.65 1.43
N HIS A 105 -10.09 11.29 1.39
CA HIS A 105 -9.02 12.09 0.81
C HIS A 105 -8.28 11.30 -0.27
N TYR A 106 -7.63 12.03 -1.18
CA TYR A 106 -6.54 11.43 -1.94
C TYR A 106 -5.37 11.20 -0.99
N VAL A 107 -4.77 10.03 -1.06
CA VAL A 107 -3.65 9.63 -0.20
C VAL A 107 -2.53 9.03 -1.02
N ILE A 108 -1.33 9.09 -0.48
CA ILE A 108 -0.20 8.27 -0.90
C ILE A 108 -0.01 7.15 0.11
N MET A 109 0.04 5.91 -0.38
CA MET A 109 0.09 4.71 0.45
C MET A 109 1.24 3.82 0.00
N GLU A 110 2.00 3.29 0.96
CA GLU A 110 2.99 2.22 0.73
C GLU A 110 2.56 0.96 1.46
N GLY A 111 2.77 -0.18 0.82
CA GLY A 111 2.43 -1.49 1.37
C GLY A 111 2.73 -2.61 0.37
N THR A 112 2.33 -3.83 0.71
CA THR A 112 2.48 -5.00 -0.16
C THR A 112 1.18 -5.23 -0.92
N TYR A 113 1.25 -5.31 -2.25
CA TYR A 113 0.10 -5.67 -3.07
C TYR A 113 -0.15 -7.17 -3.06
N ASN A 114 -1.42 -7.56 -2.97
CA ASN A 114 -1.89 -8.95 -3.02
C ASN A 114 -3.05 -9.05 -4.02
N SER A 115 -2.80 -9.71 -5.15
CA SER A 115 -3.81 -9.90 -6.22
C SER A 115 -4.90 -10.90 -5.85
N GLU A 116 -4.61 -11.83 -4.95
CA GLU A 116 -5.50 -12.93 -4.58
C GLU A 116 -6.56 -12.52 -3.55
N MET A 117 -6.29 -11.45 -2.80
CA MET A 117 -7.22 -10.89 -1.82
C MET A 117 -7.97 -9.71 -2.45
N THR A 118 -9.28 -9.85 -2.64
CA THR A 118 -10.12 -8.93 -3.43
C THR A 118 -11.21 -8.23 -2.59
N GLY A 119 -10.99 -8.14 -1.28
CA GLY A 119 -11.93 -7.49 -0.35
C GLY A 119 -13.17 -8.34 -0.05
N HIS A 120 -14.13 -7.74 0.65
CA HIS A 120 -15.38 -8.42 1.00
C HIS A 120 -16.12 -8.87 -0.28
N MET A 121 -16.49 -10.16 -0.34
CA MET A 121 -17.18 -10.77 -1.50
C MET A 121 -16.47 -10.63 -2.86
N GLY A 122 -15.16 -10.34 -2.87
CA GLY A 122 -14.38 -10.18 -4.10
C GLY A 122 -14.73 -8.95 -4.92
N MET A 123 -15.21 -7.88 -4.26
CA MET A 123 -15.66 -6.65 -4.91
C MET A 123 -14.53 -5.86 -5.58
N ASN A 124 -13.33 -5.86 -4.99
CA ASN A 124 -12.19 -5.07 -5.47
C ASN A 124 -11.30 -5.84 -6.45
N SER A 125 -10.26 -5.18 -6.97
CA SER A 125 -9.33 -5.72 -7.98
C SER A 125 -7.96 -6.08 -7.38
N GLY A 126 -7.97 -6.59 -6.15
CA GLY A 126 -6.80 -6.91 -5.34
C GLY A 126 -6.83 -6.14 -4.03
N SER A 127 -5.73 -6.20 -3.28
CA SER A 127 -5.61 -5.50 -2.00
C SER A 127 -4.20 -4.97 -1.74
N ILE A 128 -4.11 -3.99 -0.86
CA ILE A 128 -2.87 -3.54 -0.26
C ILE A 128 -2.87 -3.89 1.23
N GLU A 129 -1.77 -4.49 1.67
CA GLU A 129 -1.59 -5.03 3.02
C GLU A 129 -0.28 -4.52 3.62
N ASN A 130 -0.07 -4.74 4.93
CA ASN A 130 1.18 -4.39 5.61
C ASN A 130 1.61 -2.94 5.35
N ILE A 131 0.66 -2.01 5.52
CA ILE A 131 0.81 -0.59 5.18
C ILE A 131 1.97 -0.01 5.99
N THR A 132 2.96 0.58 5.30
CA THR A 132 4.16 1.20 5.91
C THR A 132 4.14 2.72 5.84
N ARG A 133 3.26 3.29 5.00
CA ARG A 133 3.08 4.74 4.85
C ARG A 133 1.63 5.04 4.48
N LEU A 134 1.09 6.10 5.07
CA LEU A 134 -0.19 6.68 4.70
C LEU A 134 -0.16 8.19 4.99
N ASP A 135 -0.17 9.00 3.95
CA ASP A 135 -0.24 10.46 4.05
C ASP A 135 -1.32 11.01 3.13
N ILE A 136 -1.92 12.16 3.49
CA ILE A 136 -2.78 12.90 2.57
C ILE A 136 -1.94 13.38 1.39
N TRP A 137 -2.43 13.13 0.18
CA TRP A 137 -1.83 13.61 -1.06
C TRP A 137 -2.41 14.96 -1.44
N GLU A 138 -1.72 16.03 -1.05
CA GLU A 138 -2.05 17.39 -1.47
C GLU A 138 -1.13 17.83 -2.63
N PRO A 139 -1.66 18.09 -3.83
CA PRO A 139 -0.85 18.70 -4.87
C PRO A 139 -0.43 20.11 -4.45
N ALA A 140 0.88 20.37 -4.48
CA ALA A 140 1.54 21.56 -3.91
C ALA A 140 0.92 22.93 -4.26
N ASN A 141 0.09 23.02 -5.30
CA ASN A 141 -0.49 24.27 -5.82
C ASN A 141 -2.02 24.22 -6.07
N TRP A 142 -2.74 23.21 -5.57
CA TRP A 142 -4.18 23.14 -5.80
C TRP A 142 -4.95 24.09 -4.89
N LYS A 143 -5.61 25.09 -5.48
CA LYS A 143 -6.63 25.89 -4.81
C LYS A 143 -8.00 25.39 -5.24
N PRO A 144 -8.87 24.92 -4.32
CA PRO A 144 -10.23 24.55 -4.70
C PRO A 144 -10.91 25.77 -5.32
N ILE A 145 -11.44 25.59 -6.54
CA ILE A 145 -12.29 26.60 -7.16
C ILE A 145 -13.50 26.73 -6.24
N LYS A 146 -13.68 27.89 -5.60
CA LYS A 146 -14.88 28.15 -4.81
C LYS A 146 -16.09 28.01 -5.75
N LYS A 147 -16.88 26.94 -5.59
CA LYS A 147 -18.17 26.83 -6.26
C LYS A 147 -19.02 28.00 -5.76
N LYS A 148 -19.45 28.85 -6.69
CA LYS A 148 -20.42 29.93 -6.44
C LYS A 148 -21.80 29.35 -6.25
#